data_AF-A0A2N0FRC7-F1
#
_entry.id   AF-A0A2N0FRC7-F1
#
_cell.length_a   1.000
_cell.length_b   1.000
_cell.length_c   1.000
_cell.angle_alpha   90.00
_cell.angle_beta   90.00
_cell.angle_gamma   90.00
#
_symmetry.space_group_name_H-M   'P 1'
#
loop_
_entity.id
_entity.type
_entity.pdbx_description
1 polymer ?
#
loop_
_entity_poly.entity_id
_entity_poly.type
_entity_poly.pdbx_seq_one_letter_code
_entity_poly.pdbx_strand_id
1 'polypeptide(L)'
;MKLIYKNIILCLTFGLYSTLAISQMIDYDYKREINGISEQWHSLPIPDSVFQHVASDLSDIRIYGIAKNDTIEAPYILKVSSEQQTQRSITFTKVNAVANAKGYYFTYEIPTDETINQIHLELDESNFDYKVILEGSHDQNEWFTVLNDYRILGIDNNQTKYTFTDLHFSPSNYHYYRLLIKSDKNPNLVSSEINLDEQSEADYTNFPVTFMNIEQLEKNSVIDIDMKRRLPLSYLKINVSDQIDYYRPITIEYISDSVETEKGWRYQFKNLYSGTLTSLEKKGFTFASTLAQKLRITIQNHDNTALQIESAEAKGYVYSLVTRFIEPAQYFLVYGNKNVQKPYYDIVQAATIIPENLTELKLGKIESISKKRDASTNALFQNKFWLWGIMSMIIIILAWFTFKMLRKEDI
;
A
#
# COMPACT_ATOMS: atom_id res chain seq x y z
N MET A 1 -2.57 71.48 16.32
CA MET A 1 -1.69 70.31 16.13
C MET A 1 -2.30 69.03 16.75
N LYS A 2 -3.58 68.72 16.48
CA LYS A 2 -4.26 67.51 16.98
C LYS A 2 -5.10 66.79 15.91
N LEU A 3 -5.18 67.31 14.69
CA LEU A 3 -5.94 66.72 13.58
C LEU A 3 -5.11 65.87 12.60
N ILE A 4 -3.77 65.93 12.65
CA ILE A 4 -2.91 65.24 11.67
C ILE A 4 -2.63 63.77 12.07
N TYR A 5 -2.72 63.44 13.36
CA TYR A 5 -2.45 62.08 13.85
C TYR A 5 -3.58 61.08 13.61
N LYS A 6 -4.81 61.54 13.36
CA LYS A 6 -5.96 60.65 13.16
C LYS A 6 -6.01 60.03 11.75
N ASN A 7 -5.38 60.68 10.76
CA ASN A 7 -5.33 60.18 9.39
C ASN A 7 -4.11 59.27 9.12
N ILE A 8 -3.06 59.34 9.95
CA ILE A 8 -1.89 58.46 9.82
C ILE A 8 -2.19 57.06 10.37
N ILE A 9 -2.99 56.96 11.44
CA ILE A 9 -3.42 55.67 12.00
C ILE A 9 -4.42 54.96 11.08
N LEU A 10 -5.24 55.70 10.31
CA LEU A 10 -6.18 55.11 9.34
C LEU A 10 -5.48 54.60 8.06
N CYS A 11 -4.35 55.19 7.67
CA CYS A 11 -3.52 54.68 6.58
C CYS A 11 -2.65 53.48 6.99
N LEU A 12 -2.26 53.38 8.27
CA LEU A 12 -1.49 52.24 8.79
C LEU A 12 -2.34 50.99 9.02
N THR A 13 -3.66 51.12 9.22
CA THR A 13 -4.57 49.97 9.32
C THR A 13 -5.04 49.45 7.96
N PHE A 14 -4.91 50.22 6.87
CA PHE A 14 -5.25 49.77 5.51
C PHE A 14 -4.08 49.10 4.78
N GLY A 15 -2.84 49.28 5.24
CA GLY A 15 -1.64 48.63 4.68
C GLY A 15 -1.38 47.21 5.18
N LEU A 16 -2.20 46.69 6.10
CA LEU A 16 -2.04 45.37 6.72
C LEU A 16 -2.98 44.28 6.18
N TYR A 17 -3.87 44.61 5.23
CA TYR A 17 -4.85 43.66 4.69
C TYR A 17 -4.46 42.99 3.37
N SER A 18 -3.34 43.37 2.73
CA SER A 18 -2.96 42.82 1.41
C SER A 18 -2.01 41.62 1.45
N THR A 19 -1.64 41.09 2.62
CA THR A 19 -0.73 39.94 2.73
C THR A 19 -1.39 38.64 3.19
N LEU A 20 -2.72 38.61 3.34
CA LEU A 20 -3.43 37.43 3.84
C LEU A 20 -3.73 36.37 2.78
N ALA A 21 -3.66 36.71 1.50
CA ALA A 21 -4.03 35.79 0.41
C ALA A 21 -3.06 34.60 0.25
N ILE A 22 -1.83 34.65 0.78
CA ILE A 22 -0.84 33.56 0.68
C ILE A 22 -0.91 32.59 1.88
N SER A 23 -1.71 32.89 2.90
CA SER A 23 -1.67 32.19 4.20
C SER A 23 -2.00 30.69 4.13
N GLN A 24 -2.85 30.26 3.19
CA GLN A 24 -3.33 28.88 3.14
C GLN A 24 -2.29 27.87 2.60
N MET A 25 -1.34 28.34 1.79
CA MET A 25 -0.30 27.48 1.18
C MET A 25 1.00 27.44 1.99
N ILE A 26 1.20 28.36 2.94
CA ILE A 26 2.49 28.56 3.64
C ILE A 26 2.94 27.32 4.43
N ASP A 27 2.00 26.55 4.96
CA ASP A 27 2.34 25.40 5.80
C ASP A 27 2.78 24.17 4.99
N TYR A 28 2.61 24.20 3.67
CA TYR A 28 3.05 23.14 2.75
C TYR A 28 4.48 23.37 2.25
N ASP A 29 5.15 22.30 1.84
CA ASP A 29 6.55 22.35 1.39
C ASP A 29 6.67 22.52 -0.13
N TYR A 30 5.69 22.00 -0.89
CA TYR A 30 5.78 21.91 -2.36
C TYR A 30 4.49 22.31 -3.05
N LYS A 31 4.62 22.91 -4.23
CA LYS A 31 3.52 23.14 -5.17
C LYS A 31 3.91 22.81 -6.61
N ARG A 32 2.91 22.52 -7.43
CA ARG A 32 3.03 22.31 -8.89
C ARG A 32 1.86 22.96 -9.59
N GLU A 33 2.12 23.78 -10.60
CA GLU A 33 1.07 24.39 -11.43
C GLU A 33 0.26 23.32 -12.16
N ILE A 34 -1.05 23.49 -12.22
CA ILE A 34 -1.98 22.63 -12.94
C ILE A 34 -2.32 23.29 -14.28
N ASN A 35 -2.01 22.60 -15.37
CA ASN A 35 -2.20 23.07 -16.73
C ASN A 35 -3.29 22.27 -17.45
N GLY A 36 -3.99 22.94 -18.39
CA GLY A 36 -4.98 22.31 -19.27
C GLY A 36 -6.42 22.33 -18.74
N ILE A 37 -6.73 23.18 -17.77
CA ILE A 37 -8.10 23.33 -17.25
C ILE A 37 -8.97 23.96 -18.33
N SER A 38 -9.96 23.21 -18.80
CA SER A 38 -10.88 23.60 -19.89
C SER A 38 -12.34 23.35 -19.57
N GLU A 39 -12.61 22.47 -18.63
CA GLU A 39 -13.93 21.97 -18.25
C GLU A 39 -14.12 22.09 -16.73
N GLN A 40 -15.35 21.85 -16.27
CA GLN A 40 -15.64 21.89 -14.85
C GLN A 40 -15.02 20.70 -14.10
N TRP A 41 -14.98 19.52 -14.75
CA TRP A 41 -14.49 18.27 -14.16
C TRP A 41 -13.28 17.77 -14.93
N HIS A 42 -12.28 17.29 -14.20
CA HIS A 42 -11.05 16.79 -14.77
C HIS A 42 -10.46 15.64 -13.96
N SER A 43 -9.63 14.83 -14.62
CA SER A 43 -8.76 13.86 -13.96
C SER A 43 -7.34 14.42 -13.89
N LEU A 44 -6.69 14.31 -12.73
CA LEU A 44 -5.32 14.74 -12.53
C LEU A 44 -4.49 13.56 -12.01
N PRO A 45 -3.73 12.86 -12.88
CA PRO A 45 -2.83 11.78 -12.46
C PRO A 45 -1.76 12.26 -11.48
N ILE A 46 -1.47 11.46 -10.45
CA ILE A 46 -0.44 11.77 -9.45
C ILE A 46 0.89 11.14 -9.88
N PRO A 47 1.93 11.91 -10.25
CA PRO A 47 3.21 11.36 -10.67
C PRO A 47 4.06 10.92 -9.48
N ASP A 48 4.94 9.95 -9.68
CA ASP A 48 5.87 9.39 -8.68
C ASP A 48 6.57 10.41 -7.78
N SER A 49 6.96 11.55 -8.36
CA SER A 49 7.64 12.62 -7.64
C SER A 49 6.82 13.24 -6.50
N VAL A 50 5.49 13.10 -6.52
CA VAL A 50 4.62 13.58 -5.44
C VAL A 50 4.68 12.62 -4.24
N PHE A 51 4.68 11.30 -4.49
CA PHE A 51 4.73 10.26 -3.45
C PHE A 51 5.97 10.34 -2.54
N GLN A 52 7.04 10.95 -3.02
CA GLN A 52 8.25 11.23 -2.25
C GLN A 52 8.01 12.19 -1.06
N HIS A 53 7.03 13.08 -1.16
CA HIS A 53 6.89 14.23 -0.26
C HIS A 53 5.57 14.29 0.50
N VAL A 54 4.55 13.55 0.06
CA VAL A 54 3.24 13.46 0.72
C VAL A 54 3.30 12.65 2.02
N ALA A 55 2.32 12.89 2.89
CA ALA A 55 2.04 12.07 4.05
C ALA A 55 1.70 10.63 3.65
N SER A 56 1.95 9.67 4.55
CA SER A 56 1.74 8.23 4.29
C SER A 56 0.30 7.86 3.91
N ASP A 57 -0.66 8.66 4.37
CA ASP A 57 -2.10 8.49 4.15
C ASP A 57 -2.65 9.44 3.06
N LEU A 58 -1.77 10.18 2.38
CA LEU A 58 -2.10 11.16 1.34
C LEU A 58 -3.03 12.29 1.82
N SER A 59 -3.12 12.50 3.14
CA SER A 59 -4.01 13.49 3.76
C SER A 59 -3.63 14.95 3.45
N ASP A 60 -2.38 15.18 3.08
CA ASP A 60 -1.77 16.49 2.90
C ASP A 60 -1.77 16.98 1.46
N ILE A 61 -2.58 16.36 0.58
CA ILE A 61 -2.77 16.84 -0.79
C ILE A 61 -3.87 17.91 -0.80
N ARG A 62 -3.64 19.03 -1.49
CA ARG A 62 -4.63 20.08 -1.74
C ARG A 62 -4.53 20.63 -3.15
N ILE A 63 -5.62 21.20 -3.65
CA ILE A 63 -5.63 21.96 -4.90
C ILE A 63 -6.08 23.38 -4.58
N TYR A 64 -5.17 24.34 -4.69
CA TYR A 64 -5.45 25.76 -4.42
C TYR A 64 -5.32 26.59 -5.70
N GLY A 65 -6.27 27.49 -5.91
CA GLY A 65 -6.30 28.48 -6.98
C GLY A 65 -5.97 29.86 -6.45
N ILE A 66 -5.06 30.57 -7.11
CA ILE A 66 -4.78 31.98 -6.83
C ILE A 66 -5.68 32.81 -7.74
N ALA A 67 -6.78 33.33 -7.19
CA ALA A 67 -7.64 34.30 -7.86
C ALA A 67 -7.11 35.73 -7.60
N LYS A 68 -7.68 36.74 -8.29
CA LYS A 68 -7.17 38.12 -8.24
C LYS A 68 -7.02 38.68 -6.81
N ASN A 69 -7.91 38.30 -5.89
CA ASN A 69 -7.95 38.84 -4.53
C ASN A 69 -7.94 37.77 -3.42
N ASP A 70 -8.06 36.48 -3.74
CA ASP A 70 -8.21 35.43 -2.72
C ASP A 70 -7.63 34.09 -3.20
N THR A 71 -7.35 33.21 -2.24
CA THR A 71 -7.02 31.80 -2.50
C THR A 71 -8.27 30.96 -2.33
N ILE A 72 -8.60 30.21 -3.38
CA ILE A 72 -9.75 29.30 -3.42
C ILE A 72 -9.28 27.86 -3.44
N GLU A 73 -10.02 26.95 -2.82
CA GLU A 73 -9.71 25.52 -2.82
C GLU A 73 -10.62 24.78 -3.81
N ALA A 74 -10.03 23.98 -4.69
CA ALA A 74 -10.79 23.11 -5.58
C ALA A 74 -10.98 21.73 -4.92
N PRO A 75 -12.22 21.25 -4.75
CA PRO A 75 -12.47 19.94 -4.17
C PRO A 75 -12.02 18.84 -5.12
N TYR A 76 -11.64 17.69 -4.55
CA TYR A 76 -11.22 16.52 -5.32
C TYR A 76 -11.65 15.18 -4.67
N ILE A 77 -11.66 14.13 -5.47
CA ILE A 77 -11.83 12.74 -5.06
C ILE A 77 -10.55 11.99 -5.44
N LEU A 78 -9.91 11.35 -4.45
CA LEU A 78 -8.79 10.46 -4.71
C LEU A 78 -9.31 9.14 -5.28
N LYS A 79 -9.02 8.86 -6.55
CA LYS A 79 -9.25 7.56 -7.18
C LYS A 79 -7.97 6.73 -7.16
N VAL A 80 -8.12 5.46 -6.80
CA VAL A 80 -7.08 4.45 -6.83
C VAL A 80 -7.59 3.33 -7.71
N SER A 81 -6.83 2.95 -8.73
CA SER A 81 -7.11 1.76 -9.54
C SER A 81 -6.77 0.52 -8.73
N SER A 82 -7.61 0.16 -7.76
CA SER A 82 -7.43 -1.09 -7.01
C SER A 82 -7.95 -2.27 -7.83
N GLU A 83 -7.37 -3.46 -7.61
CA GLU A 83 -7.97 -4.69 -8.14
C GLU A 83 -9.38 -4.83 -7.56
N GLN A 84 -10.37 -4.97 -8.43
CA GLN A 84 -11.68 -5.48 -8.03
C GLN A 84 -11.66 -6.96 -8.37
N GLN A 85 -11.34 -7.76 -7.36
CA GLN A 85 -11.58 -9.19 -7.42
C GLN A 85 -13.01 -9.41 -6.94
N THR A 86 -13.91 -9.68 -7.89
CA THR A 86 -15.28 -10.06 -7.56
C THR A 86 -15.39 -11.55 -7.75
N GLN A 87 -15.34 -12.29 -6.65
CA GLN A 87 -15.63 -13.71 -6.65
C GLN A 87 -17.14 -13.90 -6.51
N ARG A 88 -17.79 -14.34 -7.59
CA ARG A 88 -19.21 -14.68 -7.58
C ARG A 88 -19.37 -16.18 -7.35
N SER A 89 -19.95 -16.53 -6.21
CA SER A 89 -20.30 -17.93 -5.93
C SER A 89 -21.44 -18.39 -6.83
N ILE A 90 -21.25 -19.57 -7.41
CA ILE A 90 -22.17 -20.20 -8.36
C ILE A 90 -22.91 -21.31 -7.63
N THR A 91 -24.24 -21.34 -7.79
CA THR A 91 -25.05 -22.39 -7.19
C THR A 91 -24.88 -23.68 -7.98
N PHE A 92 -24.60 -24.79 -7.31
CA PHE A 92 -24.42 -26.09 -7.92
C PHE A 92 -24.97 -27.20 -7.03
N THR A 93 -25.16 -28.40 -7.60
CA THR A 93 -25.50 -29.62 -6.86
C THR A 93 -24.39 -30.65 -7.05
N LYS A 94 -23.93 -31.28 -5.95
CA LYS A 94 -23.05 -32.45 -6.05
C LYS A 94 -23.88 -33.69 -6.39
N VAL A 95 -23.79 -34.15 -7.63
CA VAL A 95 -24.58 -35.27 -8.18
C VAL A 95 -24.07 -36.61 -7.68
N ASN A 96 -22.75 -36.78 -7.63
CA ASN A 96 -22.14 -38.03 -7.16
C ASN A 96 -20.80 -37.80 -6.45
N ALA A 97 -20.46 -38.77 -5.61
CA ALA A 97 -19.15 -38.95 -5.00
C ALA A 97 -18.86 -40.45 -5.01
N VAL A 98 -18.06 -40.90 -5.98
CA VAL A 98 -17.82 -42.33 -6.24
C VAL A 98 -16.33 -42.59 -6.45
N ALA A 99 -15.90 -43.84 -6.36
CA ALA A 99 -14.50 -44.20 -6.55
C ALA A 99 -14.35 -45.41 -7.47
N ASN A 100 -13.21 -45.47 -8.16
CA ASN A 100 -12.75 -46.66 -8.88
C ASN A 100 -11.23 -46.77 -8.78
N ALA A 101 -10.62 -47.72 -9.51
CA ALA A 101 -9.18 -47.96 -9.50
C ALA A 101 -8.32 -46.75 -9.94
N LYS A 102 -8.90 -45.71 -10.57
CA LYS A 102 -8.20 -44.48 -10.96
C LYS A 102 -8.21 -43.40 -9.86
N GLY A 103 -9.08 -43.53 -8.86
CA GLY A 103 -9.25 -42.55 -7.79
C GLY A 103 -10.71 -42.21 -7.50
N TYR A 104 -10.92 -41.01 -6.94
CA TYR A 104 -12.20 -40.54 -6.40
C TYR A 104 -12.77 -39.46 -7.33
N TYR A 105 -14.02 -39.64 -7.73
CA TYR A 105 -14.76 -38.77 -8.63
C TYR A 105 -15.83 -38.00 -7.87
N PHE A 106 -15.90 -36.70 -8.14
CA PHE A 106 -16.93 -35.80 -7.67
C PHE A 106 -17.52 -35.09 -8.88
N THR A 107 -18.82 -35.27 -9.11
CA THR A 107 -19.51 -34.61 -10.22
C THR A 107 -20.43 -33.52 -9.69
N TYR A 108 -20.30 -32.33 -10.25
CA TYR A 108 -21.09 -31.15 -9.95
C TYR A 108 -22.00 -30.84 -11.14
N GLU A 109 -23.25 -30.51 -10.86
CA GLU A 109 -24.22 -30.00 -11.82
C GLU A 109 -24.44 -28.52 -11.57
N ILE A 110 -24.28 -27.72 -12.61
CA ILE A 110 -24.58 -26.29 -12.63
C ILE A 110 -25.89 -26.13 -13.41
N PRO A 111 -27.01 -25.85 -12.73
CA PRO A 111 -28.34 -25.84 -13.34
C PRO A 111 -28.61 -24.60 -14.21
N THR A 112 -27.65 -23.67 -14.26
CA THR A 112 -27.70 -22.39 -14.98
C THR A 112 -26.65 -22.37 -16.10
N ASP A 113 -26.83 -21.50 -17.09
CA ASP A 113 -25.82 -21.25 -18.14
C ASP A 113 -24.69 -20.33 -17.66
N GLU A 114 -24.34 -20.39 -16.37
CA GLU A 114 -23.32 -19.54 -15.78
C GLU A 114 -21.92 -20.04 -16.15
N THR A 115 -21.06 -19.09 -16.54
CA THR A 115 -19.63 -19.34 -16.72
C THR A 115 -18.94 -19.44 -15.36
N ILE A 116 -18.00 -20.36 -15.25
CA ILE A 116 -17.12 -20.54 -14.08
C ILE A 116 -15.65 -20.60 -14.51
N ASN A 117 -14.73 -20.29 -13.61
CA ASN A 117 -13.29 -20.36 -13.87
C ASN A 117 -12.46 -20.79 -12.65
N GLN A 118 -13.11 -21.06 -11.51
CA GLN A 118 -12.46 -21.52 -10.29
C GLN A 118 -13.32 -22.56 -9.57
N ILE A 119 -12.66 -23.60 -9.06
CA ILE A 119 -13.24 -24.52 -8.08
C ILE A 119 -12.29 -24.59 -6.89
N HIS A 120 -12.75 -24.13 -5.72
CA HIS A 120 -12.04 -24.29 -4.46
C HIS A 120 -12.41 -25.63 -3.81
N LEU A 121 -11.41 -26.34 -3.28
CA LEU A 121 -11.61 -27.62 -2.61
C LEU A 121 -11.18 -27.55 -1.15
N GLU A 122 -12.05 -28.00 -0.25
CA GLU A 122 -11.74 -28.15 1.17
C GLU A 122 -11.61 -29.64 1.50
N LEU A 123 -10.42 -30.07 1.90
CA LEU A 123 -10.12 -31.44 2.33
C LEU A 123 -9.92 -31.48 3.84
N ASP A 124 -10.36 -32.54 4.50
CA ASP A 124 -10.16 -32.76 5.94
C ASP A 124 -8.71 -33.17 6.28
N GLU A 125 -7.87 -33.38 5.25
CA GLU A 125 -6.45 -33.73 5.41
C GLU A 125 -5.58 -32.47 5.37
N SER A 126 -4.71 -32.30 6.38
CA SER A 126 -3.78 -31.15 6.41
C SER A 126 -2.53 -31.34 5.55
N ASN A 127 -2.16 -32.59 5.27
CA ASN A 127 -0.96 -32.94 4.50
C ASN A 127 -1.33 -33.91 3.37
N PHE A 128 -1.27 -33.45 2.13
CA PHE A 128 -1.59 -34.23 0.94
C PHE A 128 -0.86 -33.71 -0.29
N ASP A 129 -0.69 -34.57 -1.29
CA ASP A 129 -0.13 -34.23 -2.59
C ASP A 129 -0.86 -35.06 -3.65
N TYR A 130 -1.85 -34.44 -4.31
CA TYR A 130 -2.71 -35.11 -5.26
C TYR A 130 -2.62 -34.49 -6.64
N LYS A 131 -2.73 -35.34 -7.66
CA LYS A 131 -3.01 -34.91 -9.03
C LYS A 131 -4.50 -35.01 -9.31
N VAL A 132 -5.05 -33.99 -9.95
CA VAL A 132 -6.46 -33.94 -10.32
C VAL A 132 -6.64 -33.77 -11.82
N ILE A 133 -7.77 -34.29 -12.30
CA ILE A 133 -8.29 -34.01 -13.64
C ILE A 133 -9.65 -33.37 -13.46
N LEU A 134 -9.89 -32.25 -14.14
CA LEU A 134 -11.20 -31.62 -14.22
C LEU A 134 -11.71 -31.79 -15.65
N GLU A 135 -12.91 -32.34 -15.80
CA GLU A 135 -13.59 -32.50 -17.07
C GLU A 135 -14.92 -31.75 -17.07
N GLY A 136 -15.33 -31.23 -18.23
CA GLY A 136 -16.62 -30.58 -18.44
C GLY A 136 -17.47 -31.35 -19.44
N SER A 137 -18.79 -31.36 -19.25
CA SER A 137 -19.76 -31.99 -20.13
C SER A 137 -21.08 -31.22 -20.14
N HIS A 138 -21.78 -31.21 -21.27
CA HIS A 138 -23.15 -30.68 -21.34
C HIS A 138 -24.21 -31.75 -21.06
N ASP A 139 -23.90 -33.04 -21.25
CA ASP A 139 -24.91 -34.11 -21.32
C ASP A 139 -24.54 -35.40 -20.55
N GLN A 140 -23.38 -35.40 -19.87
CA GLN A 140 -22.76 -36.55 -19.19
C GLN A 140 -22.31 -37.71 -20.10
N ASN A 141 -22.49 -37.62 -21.42
CA ASN A 141 -22.06 -38.64 -22.37
C ASN A 141 -20.66 -38.35 -22.92
N GLU A 142 -20.43 -37.11 -23.37
CA GLU A 142 -19.13 -36.65 -23.87
C GLU A 142 -18.47 -35.71 -22.86
N TRP A 143 -17.18 -35.95 -22.58
CA TRP A 143 -16.42 -35.21 -21.57
C TRP A 143 -15.19 -34.57 -22.20
N PHE A 144 -14.98 -33.29 -21.93
CA PHE A 144 -13.85 -32.50 -22.41
C PHE A 144 -12.93 -32.16 -21.24
N THR A 145 -11.63 -32.41 -21.39
CA THR A 145 -10.66 -32.09 -20.34
C THR A 145 -10.49 -30.57 -20.20
N VAL A 146 -10.75 -30.05 -19.01
CA VAL A 146 -10.57 -28.65 -18.63
C VAL A 146 -9.20 -28.45 -17.96
N LEU A 147 -8.86 -29.33 -17.00
CA LEU A 147 -7.55 -29.40 -16.37
C LEU A 147 -7.04 -30.84 -16.42
N ASN A 148 -5.76 -31.02 -16.74
CA ASN A 148 -5.11 -32.32 -16.71
C ASN A 148 -3.86 -32.28 -15.83
N ASP A 149 -3.69 -33.32 -15.00
CA ASP A 149 -2.55 -33.48 -14.09
C ASP A 149 -2.27 -32.24 -13.22
N TYR A 150 -3.33 -31.53 -12.84
CA TYR A 150 -3.24 -30.36 -11.98
C TYR A 150 -2.92 -30.80 -10.56
N ARG A 151 -1.91 -30.20 -9.92
CA ARG A 151 -1.49 -30.60 -8.58
C ARG A 151 -2.22 -29.78 -7.54
N ILE A 152 -2.81 -30.43 -6.54
CA ILE A 152 -3.26 -29.81 -5.29
C ILE A 152 -2.38 -30.30 -4.14
N LEU A 153 -2.09 -29.42 -3.19
CA LEU A 153 -1.11 -29.69 -2.14
C LEU A 153 -1.54 -29.08 -0.81
N GLY A 154 -1.39 -29.84 0.27
CA GLY A 154 -1.47 -29.35 1.65
C GLY A 154 -0.17 -29.69 2.38
N ILE A 155 0.40 -28.70 3.06
CA ILE A 155 1.54 -28.85 3.96
C ILE A 155 1.18 -28.16 5.28
N ASP A 156 1.20 -28.91 6.37
CA ASP A 156 1.11 -28.37 7.72
C ASP A 156 2.14 -29.07 8.61
N ASN A 157 3.22 -28.33 8.93
CA ASN A 157 4.29 -28.76 9.82
C ASN A 157 4.91 -27.57 10.57
N ASN A 158 5.98 -27.82 11.33
CA ASN A 158 6.66 -26.79 12.13
C ASN A 158 7.46 -25.75 11.33
N GLN A 159 7.69 -25.98 10.03
CA GLN A 159 8.43 -25.07 9.15
C GLN A 159 7.48 -24.21 8.31
N THR A 160 6.45 -24.82 7.73
CA THR A 160 5.55 -24.15 6.80
C THR A 160 4.11 -24.66 6.97
N LYS A 161 3.17 -23.73 6.86
CA LYS A 161 1.75 -24.02 6.66
C LYS A 161 1.30 -23.42 5.33
N TYR A 162 0.89 -24.27 4.41
CA TYR A 162 0.57 -23.89 3.03
C TYR A 162 -0.47 -24.84 2.44
N THR A 163 -1.43 -24.28 1.70
CA THR A 163 -2.49 -25.04 1.04
C THR A 163 -2.71 -24.46 -0.35
N PHE A 164 -2.79 -25.35 -1.33
CA PHE A 164 -3.04 -25.05 -2.74
C PHE A 164 -4.12 -25.97 -3.25
N THR A 165 -5.37 -25.50 -3.18
CA THR A 165 -6.57 -26.28 -3.53
C THR A 165 -7.51 -25.54 -4.47
N ASP A 166 -7.15 -24.33 -4.89
CA ASP A 166 -7.87 -23.57 -5.90
C ASP A 166 -7.54 -24.03 -7.31
N LEU A 167 -8.51 -24.68 -7.95
CA LEU A 167 -8.40 -25.08 -9.35
C LEU A 167 -8.77 -23.89 -10.24
N HIS A 168 -7.78 -23.18 -10.75
CA HIS A 168 -7.99 -22.10 -11.73
C HIS A 168 -7.91 -22.62 -13.17
N PHE A 169 -8.87 -22.25 -14.02
CA PHE A 169 -8.93 -22.65 -15.42
C PHE A 169 -9.54 -21.55 -16.30
N SER A 170 -9.50 -21.74 -17.63
CA SER A 170 -10.14 -20.79 -18.56
C SER A 170 -11.67 -20.78 -18.36
N PRO A 171 -12.33 -19.62 -18.46
CA PRO A 171 -13.78 -19.52 -18.31
C PRO A 171 -14.52 -20.54 -19.19
N SER A 172 -15.43 -21.31 -18.58
CA SER A 172 -16.22 -22.34 -19.25
C SER A 172 -17.64 -22.42 -18.67
N ASN A 173 -18.61 -22.91 -19.43
CA ASN A 173 -20.04 -22.92 -19.10
C ASN A 173 -20.67 -24.31 -19.31
N TYR A 174 -19.98 -25.38 -18.91
CA TYR A 174 -20.55 -26.74 -18.98
C TYR A 174 -21.62 -26.94 -17.91
N HIS A 175 -22.62 -27.78 -18.19
CA HIS A 175 -23.64 -28.12 -17.18
C HIS A 175 -23.11 -29.08 -16.11
N TYR A 176 -22.12 -29.90 -16.46
CA TYR A 176 -21.53 -30.88 -15.57
C TYR A 176 -20.02 -30.71 -15.51
N TYR A 177 -19.48 -30.67 -14.29
CA TYR A 177 -18.05 -30.71 -14.03
C TYR A 177 -17.73 -31.97 -13.23
N ARG A 178 -16.78 -32.78 -13.73
CA ARG A 178 -16.32 -33.98 -13.03
C ARG A 178 -14.87 -33.81 -12.64
N LEU A 179 -14.64 -33.78 -11.33
CA LEU A 179 -13.33 -33.77 -10.71
C LEU A 179 -12.92 -35.20 -10.38
N LEU A 180 -11.77 -35.63 -10.88
CA LEU A 180 -11.07 -36.83 -10.44
C LEU A 180 -9.87 -36.44 -9.58
N ILE A 181 -9.87 -36.85 -8.30
CA ILE A 181 -8.68 -36.83 -7.45
C ILE A 181 -8.00 -38.19 -7.55
N LYS A 182 -6.80 -38.23 -8.13
CA LYS A 182 -5.99 -39.46 -8.27
C LYS A 182 -5.36 -39.80 -6.91
N SER A 183 -5.97 -40.75 -6.21
CA SER A 183 -5.48 -41.25 -4.91
C SER A 183 -5.97 -42.67 -4.67
N ASP A 184 -5.15 -43.47 -3.98
CA ASP A 184 -5.54 -44.80 -3.48
C ASP A 184 -6.34 -44.72 -2.17
N LYS A 185 -6.30 -43.57 -1.49
CA LYS A 185 -7.00 -43.29 -0.23
C LYS A 185 -8.07 -42.23 -0.45
N ASN A 186 -9.15 -42.32 0.31
CA ASN A 186 -10.24 -41.34 0.22
C ASN A 186 -9.72 -39.97 0.63
N PRO A 187 -9.76 -38.95 -0.26
CA PRO A 187 -9.25 -37.61 0.05
C PRO A 187 -10.12 -36.85 1.06
N ASN A 188 -11.24 -37.41 1.51
CA ASN A 188 -12.15 -36.80 2.50
C ASN A 188 -12.51 -35.35 2.14
N LEU A 189 -13.00 -35.15 0.92
CA LEU A 189 -13.47 -33.85 0.44
C LEU A 189 -14.68 -33.40 1.27
N VAL A 190 -14.49 -32.34 2.06
CA VAL A 190 -15.50 -31.76 2.96
C VAL A 190 -16.48 -30.92 2.15
N SER A 191 -15.95 -29.97 1.39
CA SER A 191 -16.74 -29.01 0.64
C SER A 191 -16.07 -28.65 -0.69
N SER A 192 -16.85 -28.03 -1.56
CA SER A 192 -16.34 -27.43 -2.80
C SER A 192 -17.07 -26.12 -3.00
N GLU A 193 -16.36 -25.12 -3.49
CA GLU A 193 -16.96 -23.85 -3.88
C GLU A 193 -16.68 -23.63 -5.35
N ILE A 194 -17.74 -23.44 -6.13
CA ILE A 194 -17.64 -23.14 -7.55
C ILE A 194 -17.84 -21.65 -7.73
N ASN A 195 -16.90 -21.00 -8.41
CA ASN A 195 -16.86 -19.56 -8.50
C ASN A 195 -16.60 -19.10 -9.93
N LEU A 196 -17.15 -17.93 -10.23
CA LEU A 196 -16.65 -17.06 -11.27
C LEU A 196 -15.83 -15.97 -10.60
N ASP A 197 -14.51 -16.08 -10.72
CA ASP A 197 -13.54 -15.07 -10.31
C ASP A 197 -13.41 -14.03 -11.43
N GLU A 198 -14.17 -12.94 -11.32
CA GLU A 198 -14.07 -11.80 -12.22
C GLU A 198 -12.96 -10.88 -11.71
N GLN A 199 -11.76 -11.09 -12.27
CA GLN A 199 -10.62 -10.22 -12.01
C GLN A 199 -10.63 -9.07 -13.02
N SER A 200 -10.93 -7.85 -12.56
CA SER A 200 -10.50 -6.67 -13.32
C SER A 200 -9.03 -6.44 -13.00
N GLU A 201 -8.14 -6.57 -13.99
CA GLU A 201 -6.75 -6.17 -13.78
C GLU A 201 -6.71 -4.70 -13.33
N ALA A 202 -6.09 -4.44 -12.19
CA ALA A 202 -5.81 -3.07 -11.79
C ALA A 202 -4.81 -2.45 -12.77
N ASP A 203 -4.99 -1.16 -13.04
CA ASP A 203 -3.96 -0.39 -13.71
C ASP A 203 -2.76 -0.26 -12.76
N TYR A 204 -1.72 -1.04 -13.06
CA TYR A 204 -0.47 -0.99 -12.33
C TYR A 204 0.52 -0.03 -12.97
N THR A 205 1.22 0.71 -12.10
CA THR A 205 2.51 1.32 -12.46
C THR A 205 3.63 0.39 -12.04
N ASN A 206 4.49 0.03 -12.99
CA ASN A 206 5.71 -0.73 -12.72
C ASN A 206 6.77 0.21 -12.14
N PHE A 207 7.34 -0.17 -10.99
CA PHE A 207 8.42 0.57 -10.37
C PHE A 207 9.75 -0.13 -10.59
N PRO A 208 10.75 0.54 -11.18
CA PRO A 208 12.03 -0.09 -11.44
C PRO A 208 12.74 -0.41 -10.12
N VAL A 209 13.08 -1.68 -9.92
CA VAL A 209 13.98 -2.11 -8.85
C VAL A 209 15.39 -1.65 -9.21
N THR A 210 15.81 -0.53 -8.63
CA THR A 210 17.07 0.12 -8.99
C THR A 210 18.29 -0.44 -8.28
N PHE A 211 18.09 -1.04 -7.11
CA PHE A 211 19.12 -1.75 -6.38
C PHE A 211 18.49 -2.95 -5.68
N MET A 212 19.17 -4.07 -5.76
CA MET A 212 18.85 -5.30 -5.05
C MET A 212 20.14 -5.89 -4.52
N ASN A 213 20.16 -6.16 -3.22
CA ASN A 213 21.23 -6.92 -2.58
C ASN A 213 20.64 -8.20 -1.98
N ILE A 214 21.38 -9.29 -2.08
CA ILE A 214 20.99 -10.59 -1.54
C ILE A 214 22.11 -11.08 -0.65
N GLU A 215 21.81 -11.23 0.63
CA GLU A 215 22.73 -11.73 1.63
C GLU A 215 22.19 -13.00 2.27
N GLN A 216 23.09 -13.91 2.63
CA GLN A 216 22.75 -15.09 3.39
C GLN A 216 23.14 -14.86 4.84
N LEU A 217 22.14 -14.80 5.72
CA LEU A 217 22.31 -14.57 7.15
C LEU A 217 21.78 -15.79 7.90
N GLU A 218 22.68 -16.56 8.49
CA GLU A 218 22.36 -17.81 9.18
C GLU A 218 21.57 -18.77 8.28
N LYS A 219 20.30 -19.03 8.61
CA LYS A 219 19.38 -19.90 7.88
C LYS A 219 18.39 -19.13 7.01
N ASN A 220 18.69 -17.88 6.67
CA ASN A 220 17.81 -16.98 5.91
C ASN A 220 18.52 -16.38 4.70
N SER A 221 17.77 -16.19 3.61
CA SER A 221 18.13 -15.24 2.56
C SER A 221 17.45 -13.91 2.84
N VAL A 222 18.24 -12.85 2.96
CA VAL A 222 17.76 -11.49 3.15
C VAL A 222 17.98 -10.71 1.85
N ILE A 223 16.89 -10.23 1.28
CA ILE A 223 16.88 -9.46 0.04
C ILE A 223 16.49 -8.03 0.39
N ASP A 224 17.41 -7.09 0.19
CA ASP A 224 17.16 -5.66 0.37
C ASP A 224 16.95 -5.00 -1.00
N ILE A 225 15.80 -4.34 -1.18
CA ILE A 225 15.41 -3.66 -2.43
C ILE A 225 15.29 -2.16 -2.16
N ASP A 226 15.90 -1.34 -3.02
CA ASP A 226 15.75 0.13 -3.00
C ASP A 226 15.22 0.65 -4.35
N MET A 227 14.11 1.38 -4.29
CA MET A 227 13.43 1.98 -5.44
C MET A 227 13.90 3.43 -5.73
N LYS A 228 14.92 3.93 -5.02
CA LYS A 228 15.48 5.30 -5.02
C LYS A 228 14.54 6.41 -4.55
N ARG A 229 13.23 6.17 -4.59
CA ARG A 229 12.20 7.11 -4.15
C ARG A 229 11.07 6.35 -3.46
N ARG A 230 10.31 7.07 -2.65
CA ARG A 230 9.16 6.53 -1.95
C ARG A 230 7.96 6.43 -2.90
N LEU A 231 7.41 5.22 -3.04
CA LEU A 231 6.38 4.85 -4.02
C LEU A 231 5.25 4.05 -3.35
N PRO A 232 4.01 4.11 -3.87
CA PRO A 232 2.85 3.41 -3.30
C PRO A 232 2.82 1.96 -3.75
N LEU A 233 3.49 1.09 -3.01
CA LEU A 233 3.62 -0.33 -3.37
C LEU A 233 2.39 -1.10 -2.93
N SER A 234 1.83 -1.91 -3.83
CA SER A 234 0.75 -2.85 -3.54
C SER A 234 1.07 -4.28 -3.98
N TYR A 235 2.18 -4.48 -4.70
CA TYR A 235 2.55 -5.76 -5.27
C TYR A 235 4.07 -5.95 -5.32
N LEU A 236 4.51 -7.16 -5.00
CA LEU A 236 5.90 -7.61 -5.17
C LEU A 236 5.93 -9.03 -5.72
N LYS A 237 6.73 -9.26 -6.76
CA LYS A 237 7.06 -10.61 -7.24
C LYS A 237 8.54 -10.86 -7.12
N ILE A 238 8.91 -12.02 -6.60
CA ILE A 238 10.30 -12.49 -6.56
C ILE A 238 10.43 -13.58 -7.63
N ASN A 239 11.29 -13.37 -8.62
CA ASN A 239 11.54 -14.33 -9.68
C ASN A 239 12.69 -15.25 -9.24
N VAL A 240 12.40 -16.56 -9.15
CA VAL A 240 13.33 -17.61 -8.73
C VAL A 240 13.61 -18.53 -9.92
N SER A 241 14.89 -18.85 -10.17
CA SER A 241 15.29 -19.68 -11.33
C SER A 241 15.33 -21.17 -11.04
N ASP A 242 15.33 -21.58 -9.76
CA ASP A 242 15.29 -22.98 -9.36
C ASP A 242 14.10 -23.71 -9.99
N GLN A 243 14.38 -24.88 -10.57
CA GLN A 243 13.38 -25.75 -11.20
C GLN A 243 12.86 -26.84 -10.24
N ILE A 244 13.31 -26.80 -8.98
CA ILE A 244 12.87 -27.73 -7.93
C ILE A 244 11.66 -27.16 -7.20
N ASP A 245 10.90 -28.05 -6.56
CA ASP A 245 9.84 -27.60 -5.65
C ASP A 245 10.42 -26.95 -4.40
N TYR A 246 9.80 -25.84 -4.00
CA TYR A 246 10.12 -25.13 -2.76
C TYR A 246 8.86 -24.55 -2.12
N TYR A 247 8.89 -24.45 -0.80
CA TYR A 247 7.80 -23.93 0.05
C TYR A 247 8.42 -23.23 1.26
N ARG A 248 8.93 -22.02 1.06
CA ARG A 248 9.72 -21.30 2.08
C ARG A 248 8.88 -20.20 2.72
N PRO A 249 8.84 -20.11 4.07
CA PRO A 249 8.26 -18.95 4.73
C PRO A 249 8.94 -17.67 4.24
N ILE A 250 8.13 -16.68 3.87
CA ILE A 250 8.58 -15.38 3.38
C ILE A 250 7.91 -14.27 4.19
N THR A 251 8.72 -13.29 4.57
CA THR A 251 8.28 -12.05 5.22
C THR A 251 8.72 -10.87 4.36
N ILE A 252 7.80 -9.98 4.01
CA ILE A 252 8.09 -8.73 3.31
C ILE A 252 7.88 -7.58 4.29
N GLU A 253 8.91 -6.78 4.48
CA GLU A 253 8.92 -5.63 5.38
C GLU A 253 9.34 -4.38 4.63
N TYR A 254 8.94 -3.21 5.15
CA TYR A 254 9.38 -1.92 4.65
C TYR A 254 9.98 -1.09 5.77
N ILE A 255 10.86 -0.15 5.40
CA ILE A 255 11.39 0.82 6.35
C ILE A 255 10.32 1.88 6.62
N SER A 256 9.77 1.88 7.83
CA SER A 256 8.74 2.83 8.26
C SER A 256 9.33 4.11 8.84
N ASP A 257 10.50 4.02 9.47
CA ASP A 257 11.22 5.15 10.05
C ASP A 257 12.72 4.86 10.08
N SER A 258 13.54 5.90 10.20
CA SER A 258 14.98 5.80 10.31
C SER A 258 15.53 6.88 11.23
N VAL A 259 16.37 6.48 12.18
CA VAL A 259 17.03 7.40 13.11
C VAL A 259 18.54 7.34 12.89
N GLU A 260 19.14 8.50 12.63
CA GLU A 260 20.60 8.62 12.58
C GLU A 260 21.16 8.55 14.00
N THR A 261 22.09 7.62 14.22
CA THR A 261 22.81 7.47 15.49
C THR A 261 24.30 7.63 15.26
N GLU A 262 25.09 7.82 16.32
CA GLU A 262 26.56 7.88 16.23
C GLU A 262 27.18 6.61 15.60
N LYS A 263 26.45 5.49 15.60
CA LYS A 263 26.86 4.21 14.98
C LYS A 263 26.30 4.01 13.57
N GLY A 264 25.67 5.03 12.99
CA GLY A 264 25.00 4.98 11.70
C GLY A 264 23.47 4.96 11.80
N TRP A 265 22.82 4.76 10.65
CA TRP A 265 21.37 4.71 10.54
C TRP A 265 20.78 3.46 11.19
N ARG A 266 19.79 3.66 12.06
CA ARG A 266 18.92 2.60 12.58
C ARG A 266 17.58 2.66 11.87
N TYR A 267 17.20 1.55 11.24
CA TYR A 267 15.94 1.44 10.52
C TYR A 267 14.90 0.72 11.36
N GLN A 268 13.68 1.26 11.37
CA GLN A 268 12.51 0.58 11.91
C GLN A 268 11.76 -0.08 10.76
N PHE A 269 11.58 -1.40 10.87
CA PHE A 269 10.85 -2.19 9.90
C PHE A 269 9.41 -2.40 10.36
N LYS A 270 8.49 -2.45 9.40
CA LYS A 270 7.12 -2.88 9.60
C LYS A 270 6.75 -3.94 8.56
N ASN A 271 5.97 -4.93 8.98
CA ASN A 271 5.50 -6.00 8.12
C ASN A 271 4.49 -5.47 7.09
N LEU A 272 4.68 -5.84 5.82
CA LEU A 272 3.71 -5.66 4.73
C LEU A 272 2.95 -6.96 4.44
N TYR A 273 3.67 -8.08 4.47
CA TYR A 273 3.16 -9.38 4.10
C TYR A 273 3.93 -10.50 4.80
N SER A 274 3.24 -11.58 5.12
CA SER A 274 3.82 -12.84 5.60
C SER A 274 3.10 -13.99 4.93
N GLY A 275 3.82 -14.97 4.41
CA GLY A 275 3.24 -16.13 3.73
C GLY A 275 4.28 -17.16 3.32
N THR A 276 4.01 -17.87 2.23
CA THR A 276 4.90 -18.91 1.69
C THR A 276 5.31 -18.57 0.26
N LEU A 277 6.60 -18.53 -0.02
CA LEU A 277 7.16 -18.50 -1.36
C LEU A 277 7.20 -19.94 -1.90
N THR A 278 6.52 -20.18 -3.01
CA THR A 278 6.33 -21.52 -3.56
C THR A 278 6.57 -21.59 -5.08
N SER A 279 7.03 -22.74 -5.56
CA SER A 279 7.16 -23.04 -7.00
C SER A 279 5.82 -23.23 -7.71
N LEU A 280 4.72 -23.44 -6.97
CA LEU A 280 3.39 -23.69 -7.52
C LEU A 280 2.68 -22.41 -7.96
N GLU A 281 2.88 -21.32 -7.23
CA GLU A 281 2.20 -20.04 -7.49
C GLU A 281 3.14 -19.02 -8.13
N LYS A 282 2.75 -18.48 -9.29
CA LYS A 282 3.56 -17.51 -10.06
C LYS A 282 3.03 -16.07 -9.97
N LYS A 283 1.90 -15.87 -9.29
CA LYS A 283 1.15 -14.60 -9.30
C LYS A 283 1.82 -13.50 -8.46
N GLY A 284 2.81 -13.80 -7.62
CA GLY A 284 3.48 -12.82 -6.74
C GLY A 284 2.67 -12.53 -5.47
N PHE A 285 3.04 -11.47 -4.75
CA PHE A 285 2.46 -11.12 -3.45
C PHE A 285 1.75 -9.76 -3.53
N THR A 286 0.46 -9.73 -3.22
CA THR A 286 -0.36 -8.51 -3.12
C THR A 286 -0.53 -8.10 -1.67
N PHE A 287 -0.50 -6.80 -1.38
CA PHE A 287 -0.67 -6.23 -0.04
C PHE A 287 -1.29 -4.83 -0.10
N ALA A 288 -1.70 -4.32 1.07
CA ALA A 288 -2.29 -2.99 1.18
C ALA A 288 -1.31 -1.92 0.68
N SER A 289 -1.81 -0.99 -0.15
CA SER A 289 -0.95 0.00 -0.79
C SER A 289 -0.22 0.85 0.25
N THR A 290 1.11 0.78 0.25
CA THR A 290 1.97 1.38 1.27
C THR A 290 3.07 2.20 0.62
N LEU A 291 3.22 3.45 1.06
CA LEU A 291 4.28 4.34 0.61
C LEU A 291 5.63 3.96 1.21
N ALA A 292 6.47 3.29 0.43
CA ALA A 292 7.78 2.77 0.83
C ALA A 292 8.86 3.08 -0.21
N GLN A 293 10.11 3.26 0.25
CA GLN A 293 11.28 3.40 -0.62
C GLN A 293 12.17 2.15 -0.60
N LYS A 294 12.25 1.48 0.54
CA LYS A 294 13.10 0.32 0.76
C LYS A 294 12.27 -0.83 1.31
N LEU A 295 12.47 -2.00 0.73
CA LEU A 295 11.89 -3.25 1.20
C LEU A 295 12.99 -4.17 1.69
N ARG A 296 12.67 -4.96 2.71
CA ARG A 296 13.45 -6.09 3.18
C ARG A 296 12.60 -7.34 3.09
N ILE A 297 13.09 -8.33 2.37
CA ILE A 297 12.43 -9.61 2.22
C ILE A 297 13.30 -10.65 2.93
N THR A 298 12.70 -11.40 3.84
CA THR A 298 13.36 -12.50 4.53
C THR A 298 12.73 -13.80 4.07
N ILE A 299 13.53 -14.66 3.44
CA ILE A 299 13.14 -16.03 3.06
C ILE A 299 13.83 -16.98 4.04
N GLN A 300 13.05 -17.78 4.75
CA GLN A 300 13.58 -18.77 5.69
C GLN A 300 13.98 -20.03 4.91
N ASN A 301 15.28 -20.31 4.85
CA ASN A 301 15.83 -21.46 4.14
C ASN A 301 15.85 -22.73 5.01
N HIS A 302 15.89 -22.55 6.33
CA HIS A 302 16.19 -23.61 7.29
C HIS A 302 17.51 -24.32 6.92
N ASP A 303 17.50 -25.63 6.70
CA ASP A 303 18.68 -26.41 6.30
C ASP A 303 18.81 -26.57 4.79
N ASN A 304 17.91 -25.96 4.00
CA ASN A 304 17.96 -26.01 2.53
C ASN A 304 19.00 -25.02 1.97
N THR A 305 19.51 -25.33 0.78
CA THR A 305 20.35 -24.39 0.02
C THR A 305 19.57 -23.12 -0.33
N ALA A 306 20.20 -21.95 -0.35
CA ALA A 306 19.53 -20.72 -0.76
C ALA A 306 18.94 -20.82 -2.18
N LEU A 307 17.76 -20.22 -2.40
CA LEU A 307 17.16 -20.10 -3.73
C LEU A 307 17.97 -19.12 -4.59
N GLN A 308 18.04 -19.40 -5.89
CA GLN A 308 18.61 -18.55 -6.91
C GLN A 308 17.57 -17.50 -7.35
N ILE A 309 17.64 -16.33 -6.73
CA ILE A 309 16.76 -15.20 -7.05
C ILE A 309 17.34 -14.44 -8.25
N GLU A 310 16.56 -14.30 -9.32
CA GLU A 310 16.98 -13.60 -10.54
C GLU A 310 16.68 -12.11 -10.48
N SER A 311 15.46 -11.77 -10.04
CA SER A 311 14.95 -10.40 -10.07
C SER A 311 13.74 -10.25 -9.16
N ALA A 312 13.31 -9.00 -8.99
CA ALA A 312 12.04 -8.68 -8.37
C ALA A 312 11.30 -7.64 -9.21
N GLU A 313 9.98 -7.77 -9.23
CA GLU A 313 9.07 -6.83 -9.87
C GLU A 313 8.23 -6.16 -8.79
N ALA A 314 8.32 -4.85 -8.68
CA ALA A 314 7.53 -4.05 -7.74
C ALA A 314 6.49 -3.24 -8.52
N LYS A 315 5.23 -3.28 -8.08
CA LYS A 315 4.14 -2.52 -8.71
C LYS A 315 3.29 -1.80 -7.67
N GLY A 316 2.60 -0.77 -8.14
CA GLY A 316 1.62 0.00 -7.37
C GLY A 316 0.42 0.37 -8.19
N TYR A 317 -0.71 0.58 -7.53
CA TYR A 317 -1.91 1.11 -8.17
C TYR A 317 -1.66 2.52 -8.74
N VAL A 318 -2.31 2.85 -9.86
CA VAL A 318 -2.34 4.21 -10.40
C VAL A 318 -3.29 5.08 -9.55
N TYR A 319 -2.81 6.26 -9.15
CA TYR A 319 -3.58 7.25 -8.40
C TYR A 319 -3.91 8.46 -9.27
N SER A 320 -5.14 8.93 -9.16
CA SER A 320 -5.58 10.19 -9.79
C SER A 320 -6.51 10.98 -8.87
N LEU A 321 -6.56 12.28 -9.08
CA LEU A 321 -7.51 13.18 -8.43
C LEU A 321 -8.59 13.56 -9.44
N VAL A 322 -9.84 13.21 -9.16
CA VAL A 322 -10.99 13.75 -9.90
C VAL A 322 -11.40 15.05 -9.23
N THR A 323 -11.19 16.17 -9.90
CA THR A 323 -11.35 17.50 -9.32
C THR A 323 -12.39 18.34 -10.06
N ARG A 324 -13.04 19.24 -9.31
CA ARG A 324 -14.04 20.17 -9.84
C ARG A 324 -13.58 21.60 -9.69
N PHE A 325 -13.46 22.33 -10.79
CA PHE A 325 -13.15 23.76 -10.81
C PHE A 325 -14.42 24.59 -11.01
N ILE A 326 -14.58 25.63 -10.20
CA ILE A 326 -15.78 26.50 -10.20
C ILE A 326 -15.44 27.89 -10.74
N GLU A 327 -14.27 28.42 -10.38
CA GLU A 327 -13.87 29.78 -10.72
C GLU A 327 -12.57 29.79 -11.53
N PRO A 328 -12.40 30.73 -12.47
CA PRO A 328 -11.14 30.85 -13.20
C PRO A 328 -10.05 31.40 -12.28
N ALA A 329 -9.04 30.57 -12.01
CA ALA A 329 -7.87 30.92 -11.22
C ALA A 329 -6.63 30.16 -11.74
N GLN A 330 -5.44 30.60 -11.30
CA GLN A 330 -4.22 29.81 -11.52
C GLN A 330 -4.13 28.75 -10.43
N TYR A 331 -4.37 27.49 -10.79
CA TYR A 331 -4.44 26.38 -9.85
C TYR A 331 -3.11 25.65 -9.67
N PHE A 332 -2.87 25.19 -8.44
CA PHE A 332 -1.69 24.47 -8.03
C PHE A 332 -2.07 23.24 -7.21
N LEU A 333 -1.42 22.11 -7.48
CA LEU A 333 -1.37 20.97 -6.57
C LEU A 333 -0.35 21.29 -5.47
N VAL A 334 -0.76 21.18 -4.21
CA VAL A 334 0.04 21.54 -3.04
C VAL A 334 0.12 20.35 -2.09
N TYR A 335 1.31 20.08 -1.56
CA TYR A 335 1.58 18.91 -0.70
C TYR A 335 2.84 19.08 0.16
N GLY A 336 3.07 18.15 1.09
CA GLY A 336 4.19 18.17 2.03
C GLY A 336 3.83 18.85 3.34
N ASN A 337 2.64 18.59 3.89
CA ASN A 337 2.23 19.09 5.21
C ASN A 337 1.75 17.94 6.09
N LYS A 338 2.67 17.36 6.87
CA LYS A 338 2.40 16.18 7.71
C LYS A 338 1.39 16.39 8.84
N ASN A 339 1.02 17.64 9.14
CA ASN A 339 0.16 17.97 10.27
C ASN A 339 -1.31 18.26 9.86
N VAL A 340 -1.62 18.14 8.57
CA VAL A 340 -2.96 18.43 8.03
C VAL A 340 -3.80 17.16 7.98
N GLN A 341 -5.08 17.30 8.33
CA GLN A 341 -6.06 16.22 8.20
C GLN A 341 -6.51 16.04 6.76
N LYS A 342 -7.00 14.85 6.42
CA LYS A 342 -7.58 14.56 5.11
C LYS A 342 -8.76 15.51 4.83
N PRO A 343 -8.89 16.07 3.62
CA PRO A 343 -10.01 16.95 3.33
C PRO A 343 -11.30 16.15 3.20
N TYR A 344 -12.42 16.77 3.57
CA TYR A 344 -13.76 16.21 3.46
C TYR A 344 -14.61 17.11 2.57
N TYR A 345 -14.91 16.65 1.36
CA TYR A 345 -15.70 17.41 0.39
C TYR A 345 -17.02 16.69 0.08
N ASP A 346 -18.09 17.46 -0.11
CA ASP A 346 -19.41 16.94 -0.47
C ASP A 346 -19.41 16.17 -1.80
N ILE A 347 -18.49 16.49 -2.71
CA ILE A 347 -18.40 15.83 -4.03
C ILE A 347 -18.14 14.32 -3.92
N VAL A 348 -17.59 13.84 -2.81
CA VAL A 348 -17.37 12.41 -2.55
C VAL A 348 -18.70 11.64 -2.54
N GLN A 349 -19.79 12.29 -2.11
CA GLN A 349 -21.12 11.67 -2.07
C GLN A 349 -21.87 11.76 -3.41
N ALA A 350 -21.38 12.55 -4.37
CA ALA A 350 -22.09 12.91 -5.60
C ALA A 350 -21.61 12.12 -6.84
N ALA A 351 -21.37 10.81 -6.70
CA ALA A 351 -20.80 9.97 -7.76
C ALA A 351 -21.60 10.02 -9.08
N THR A 352 -22.92 10.15 -9.02
CA THR A 352 -23.82 10.21 -10.19
C THR A 352 -23.65 11.48 -11.05
N ILE A 353 -22.98 12.53 -10.53
CA ILE A 353 -22.85 13.82 -11.21
C ILE A 353 -21.50 13.93 -11.97
N ILE A 354 -20.58 13.00 -11.74
CA ILE A 354 -19.25 13.02 -12.37
C ILE A 354 -19.37 12.47 -13.80
N PRO A 355 -18.92 13.22 -14.84
CA PRO A 355 -18.91 12.70 -16.20
C PRO A 355 -18.05 11.45 -16.34
N GLU A 356 -18.47 10.50 -17.18
CA GLU A 356 -17.69 9.27 -17.45
C GLU A 356 -16.35 9.59 -18.12
N ASN A 357 -16.34 10.54 -19.06
CA ASN A 357 -15.16 10.96 -19.77
C ASN A 357 -14.60 12.24 -19.14
N LEU A 358 -13.43 12.13 -18.52
CA LEU A 358 -12.71 13.24 -17.89
C LEU A 358 -11.48 13.59 -18.71
N THR A 359 -11.33 14.87 -19.03
CA THR A 359 -10.11 15.37 -19.67
C THR A 359 -8.95 15.39 -18.66
N GLU A 360 -7.80 14.84 -19.06
CA GLU A 360 -6.62 14.72 -18.20
C GLU A 360 -5.81 16.02 -18.12
N LEU A 361 -5.48 16.42 -16.89
CA LEU A 361 -4.66 17.58 -16.58
C LEU A 361 -3.18 17.23 -16.45
N LYS A 362 -2.33 18.24 -16.66
CA LYS A 362 -0.87 18.10 -16.57
C LYS A 362 -0.30 18.93 -15.42
N LEU A 363 0.60 18.32 -14.66
CA LEU A 363 1.36 19.03 -13.64
C LEU A 363 2.63 19.65 -14.23
N GLY A 364 2.88 20.90 -13.87
CA GLY A 364 4.12 21.61 -14.11
C GLY A 364 5.28 21.09 -13.25
N LYS A 365 6.36 21.87 -13.22
CA LYS A 365 7.56 21.55 -12.43
C LYS A 365 7.27 21.68 -10.93
N ILE A 366 8.03 20.93 -10.13
CA ILE A 366 8.00 21.06 -8.67
C ILE A 366 8.64 22.38 -8.25
N GLU A 367 7.93 23.13 -7.41
CA GLU A 367 8.41 24.36 -6.79
C GLU A 367 8.34 24.19 -5.27
N SER A 368 9.40 24.58 -4.56
CA SER A 368 9.38 24.63 -3.10
C SER A 368 8.72 25.92 -2.63
N ILE A 369 7.87 25.83 -1.62
CA ILE A 369 7.23 26.97 -0.98
C ILE A 369 8.19 27.51 0.08
N SER A 370 8.61 28.77 -0.10
CA SER A 370 9.53 29.42 0.85
C SER A 370 8.81 29.70 2.17
N LYS A 371 9.05 28.86 3.18
CA LYS A 371 8.63 29.14 4.56
C LYS A 371 9.50 30.27 5.09
N LYS A 372 8.90 31.41 5.45
CA LYS A 372 9.57 32.40 6.30
C LYS A 372 9.94 31.65 7.59
N ARG A 373 11.23 31.30 7.76
CA ARG A 373 11.70 30.77 9.03
C ARG A 373 11.47 31.86 10.05
N ASP A 374 10.48 31.67 10.93
CA ASP A 374 10.63 32.21 12.27
C ASP A 374 11.96 31.67 12.77
N ALA A 375 12.90 32.57 13.04
CA ALA A 375 14.19 32.19 13.60
C ALA A 375 13.87 31.33 14.82
N SER A 376 14.21 30.03 14.77
CA SER A 376 13.99 29.14 15.89
C SER A 376 14.73 29.77 17.06
N THR A 377 14.02 30.40 17.97
CA THR A 377 14.59 30.78 19.25
C THR A 377 14.92 29.46 19.90
N ASN A 378 16.19 29.05 19.82
CA ASN A 378 16.67 27.80 20.40
C ASN A 378 16.04 27.66 21.78
N ALA A 379 15.41 26.50 22.06
CA ALA A 379 14.77 26.26 23.35
C ALA A 379 15.75 26.63 24.47
N LEU A 380 15.28 27.27 25.56
CA LEU A 380 16.16 27.78 26.62
C LEU A 380 17.17 26.74 27.14
N PHE A 381 16.79 25.46 27.13
CA PHE A 381 17.63 24.31 27.48
C PHE A 381 18.84 24.07 26.54
N GLN A 382 18.78 24.53 25.29
CA GLN A 382 19.92 24.48 24.34
C GLN A 382 20.89 25.65 24.56
N ASN A 383 20.52 26.68 25.32
CA ASN A 383 21.41 27.79 25.63
C ASN A 383 22.39 27.39 26.74
N LYS A 384 23.67 27.25 26.38
CA LYS A 384 24.77 26.88 27.28
C LYS A 384 24.86 27.80 28.52
N PHE A 385 24.58 29.10 28.38
CA PHE A 385 24.58 30.03 29.51
C PHE A 385 23.41 29.80 30.48
N TRP A 386 22.24 29.39 29.96
CA TRP A 386 21.07 29.09 30.78
C TRP A 386 21.29 27.81 31.60
N LEU A 387 21.91 26.81 31.00
CA LEU A 387 22.33 25.57 31.67
C LEU A 387 23.37 25.84 32.79
N TRP A 388 24.33 26.73 32.53
CA TRP A 388 25.29 27.18 33.55
C TRP A 388 24.64 27.98 34.67
N GLY A 389 23.64 28.83 34.35
CA GLY A 389 22.85 29.55 35.34
C GLY A 389 22.11 28.60 36.30
N ILE A 390 21.48 27.54 35.77
CA ILE A 390 20.83 26.51 36.58
C ILE A 390 21.84 25.72 37.42
N MET A 391 22.99 25.32 36.85
CA MET A 391 24.03 24.65 37.63
C MET A 391 24.53 25.53 38.79
N SER A 392 24.76 26.82 38.54
CA SER A 392 25.17 27.77 39.58
C SER A 392 24.12 27.89 40.68
N MET A 393 22.83 27.97 40.30
CA MET A 393 21.73 28.02 41.25
C MET A 393 21.63 26.74 42.10
N ILE A 394 21.78 25.55 41.50
CA ILE A 394 21.78 24.28 42.22
C ILE A 394 22.95 24.20 43.21
N ILE A 395 24.16 24.63 42.79
CA ILE A 395 25.35 24.66 43.66
C ILE A 395 25.14 25.59 44.85
N ILE A 396 24.56 26.78 44.63
CA ILE A 396 24.26 27.73 45.71
C ILE A 396 23.22 27.15 46.68
N ILE A 397 22.17 26.50 46.19
CA ILE A 397 21.16 25.86 47.04
C ILE A 397 21.78 24.74 47.88
N LEU A 398 22.61 23.88 47.27
CA LEU A 398 23.31 22.81 47.98
C LEU A 398 24.27 23.35 49.03
N ALA A 399 25.07 24.36 48.69
CA ALA A 399 25.98 25.03 49.62
C ALA A 399 25.24 25.70 50.80
N TRP A 400 24.06 26.27 50.54
CA TRP A 400 23.22 26.86 51.58
C TRP A 400 22.62 25.79 52.51
N PHE A 401 22.17 24.66 51.96
CA PHE A 401 21.65 23.55 52.76
C PHE A 401 22.74 22.90 53.62
N THR A 402 23.95 22.68 53.08
CA THR A 402 25.07 22.14 53.86
C THR A 402 25.49 23.10 54.97
N PHE A 403 25.57 24.41 54.70
CA PHE A 403 25.87 25.41 55.73
C PHE A 403 24.78 25.45 56.82
N LYS A 404 23.50 25.36 56.43
CA LYS A 404 22.37 25.33 57.37
C LYS A 404 22.35 24.06 58.24
N MET A 405 22.79 22.92 57.70
CA MET A 405 22.91 21.67 58.48
C MET A 405 24.07 21.74 59.48
N LEU A 406 25.24 22.26 59.06
CA LEU A 406 26.40 22.43 59.95
C LEU A 406 26.12 23.41 61.10
N ARG A 407 25.29 24.43 60.88
CA ARG A 407 24.92 25.40 61.94
C ARG A 407 23.90 24.87 62.95
N LYS A 408 23.46 23.62 62.84
CA LYS A 408 22.42 23.01 63.68
C LYS A 408 22.94 21.97 64.67
N GLU A 409 24.26 21.78 64.76
CA GLU A 409 24.91 20.82 65.67
C GLU A 409 25.57 21.43 66.92
N ASP A 410 25.48 22.76 67.11
CA ASP A 410 25.87 23.41 68.38
C ASP A 410 24.62 23.89 69.16
N ILE A 411 23.89 22.95 69.79
CA ILE A 411 23.02 23.20 70.96
C ILE A 411 23.26 22.08 71.97
#